data_AF-A0A6G0JLL5-F1
#
_entry.id   AF-A0A6G0JLL5-F1
#
_cell.length_a   1.000
_cell.length_b   1.000
_cell.length_c   1.000
_cell.angle_alpha   90.00
_cell.angle_beta   90.00
_cell.angle_gamma   90.00
#
_symmetry.space_group_name_H-M   'P 1'
#
loop_
_entity.id
_entity.type
_entity.pdbx_description
1 polymer ?
#
loop_
_entity_poly.entity_id
_entity_poly.type
_entity_poly.pdbx_seq_one_letter_code
_entity_poly.pdbx_strand_id
1 'polypeptide(L)'
;MPKTRPKKNWKKHKAVEAAKAPGVSQELAATFGVHRATLWRWVRAEEAIAAAAKTIPSKTYVSRGTRGVKPRYPEMDTRLLQWVIEMRKNKSRCVTTECLFIMAARYEPDFRVGRTRQAAIMYLHRFRRRNRLSVRRITHRGTKQREEMEKIADEFSNTIQYYVEESGTVAHLNGLDKFSCVYNMDQTAVYIDMNPSTTIDFAGARHVDVVQ
;
A
#
# COMPACT_ATOMS: atom_id res chain seq x y z
N MET A 1 11.05 -15.48 -28.88
CA MET A 1 9.58 -15.51 -28.67
C MET A 1 9.27 -16.19 -27.33
N PRO A 2 8.44 -15.61 -26.44
CA PRO A 2 8.11 -16.26 -25.19
C PRO A 2 7.14 -17.43 -25.46
N LYS A 3 7.60 -18.66 -25.23
CA LYS A 3 6.78 -19.89 -25.31
C LYS A 3 5.66 -19.81 -24.26
N THR A 4 4.45 -19.44 -24.67
CA THR A 4 3.27 -19.48 -23.81
C THR A 4 2.90 -20.95 -23.56
N ARG A 5 3.14 -21.43 -22.32
CA ARG A 5 2.72 -22.78 -21.91
C ARG A 5 1.19 -22.91 -22.10
N PRO A 6 0.67 -24.00 -22.68
CA PRO A 6 -0.78 -24.18 -22.86
C PRO A 6 -1.58 -24.07 -21.55
N LYS A 7 -2.72 -23.35 -21.58
CA LYS A 7 -3.59 -23.06 -20.40
C LYS A 7 -4.23 -24.31 -19.77
N LYS A 8 -3.98 -24.67 -18.51
CA LYS A 8 -4.57 -25.89 -17.89
C LYS A 8 -6.12 -26.00 -18.01
N ASN A 9 -6.86 -24.90 -18.19
CA ASN A 9 -8.31 -24.90 -18.47
C ASN A 9 -8.68 -25.47 -19.84
N TRP A 10 -7.86 -25.36 -20.88
CA TRP A 10 -8.23 -25.93 -22.20
C TRP A 10 -8.33 -27.45 -22.10
N LYS A 11 -7.46 -28.09 -21.30
CA LYS A 11 -7.54 -29.52 -20.99
C LYS A 11 -8.85 -29.86 -20.27
N LYS A 12 -9.28 -28.99 -19.34
CA LYS A 12 -10.53 -29.15 -18.59
C LYS A 12 -11.77 -29.10 -19.50
N HIS A 13 -11.84 -28.13 -20.41
CA HIS A 13 -12.95 -28.03 -21.36
C HIS A 13 -12.95 -29.17 -22.38
N LYS A 14 -11.78 -29.51 -22.95
CA LYS A 14 -11.70 -30.66 -23.88
C LYS A 14 -12.06 -31.97 -23.20
N ALA A 15 -11.72 -32.16 -21.93
CA ALA A 15 -12.11 -33.34 -21.18
C ALA A 15 -13.62 -33.39 -20.93
N VAL A 16 -14.27 -32.26 -20.66
CA VAL A 16 -15.73 -32.18 -20.54
C VAL A 16 -16.41 -32.46 -21.88
N GLU A 17 -15.98 -31.84 -22.98
CA GLU A 17 -16.52 -32.10 -24.33
C GLU A 17 -16.34 -33.57 -24.75
N ALA A 18 -15.16 -34.15 -24.53
CA ALA A 18 -14.90 -35.55 -24.85
C ALA A 18 -15.71 -36.53 -24.00
N ALA A 19 -16.22 -36.11 -22.84
CA ALA A 19 -17.08 -36.92 -21.97
C ALA A 19 -18.58 -36.76 -22.26
N LYS A 20 -19.00 -35.84 -23.14
CA LYS A 20 -20.43 -35.60 -23.46
C LYS A 20 -21.07 -36.73 -24.23
N ALA A 21 -20.36 -37.30 -25.20
CA ALA A 21 -20.88 -38.38 -26.05
C ALA A 21 -20.76 -39.77 -25.42
N PRO A 22 -19.56 -40.22 -24.96
CA PRO A 22 -19.38 -41.57 -24.41
C PRO A 22 -19.67 -41.69 -22.90
N GLY A 23 -19.90 -40.57 -22.20
CA GLY A 23 -20.00 -40.54 -20.74
C GLY A 23 -18.63 -40.63 -20.03
N VAL A 24 -18.65 -40.69 -18.70
CA VAL A 24 -17.43 -40.62 -17.86
C VAL A 24 -16.86 -42.02 -17.59
N SER A 25 -15.84 -42.43 -18.35
CA SER A 25 -15.10 -43.68 -18.17
C SER A 25 -13.73 -43.51 -17.48
N GLN A 26 -13.15 -44.60 -16.98
CA GLN A 26 -11.78 -44.58 -16.42
C GLN A 26 -10.72 -44.35 -17.51
N GLU A 27 -10.91 -44.96 -18.68
CA GLU A 27 -10.02 -44.84 -19.83
C GLU A 27 -9.96 -43.40 -20.34
N LEU A 28 -11.12 -42.75 -20.47
CA LEU A 28 -11.19 -41.34 -20.87
C LEU A 28 -10.48 -40.43 -19.85
N ALA A 29 -10.65 -40.70 -18.55
CA ALA A 29 -9.99 -39.94 -17.50
C ALA A 29 -8.46 -40.13 -17.54
N ALA A 30 -7.98 -41.34 -17.85
CA ALA A 30 -6.56 -41.65 -18.02
C ALA A 30 -5.93 -40.88 -19.20
N THR A 31 -6.64 -40.74 -20.33
CA THR A 31 -6.19 -39.93 -21.49
C THR A 31 -5.91 -38.47 -21.13
N PHE A 32 -6.63 -37.92 -20.14
CA PHE A 32 -6.42 -36.56 -19.65
C PHE A 32 -5.51 -36.47 -18.42
N GLY A 33 -5.03 -37.61 -17.88
CA GLY A 33 -4.19 -37.68 -16.68
C GLY A 33 -4.91 -37.25 -15.40
N VAL A 34 -6.20 -37.55 -15.28
CA VAL A 34 -7.08 -37.09 -14.20
C VAL A 34 -7.86 -38.28 -13.64
N HIS A 35 -8.18 -38.29 -12.35
CA HIS A 35 -9.00 -39.34 -11.75
C HIS A 35 -10.47 -39.29 -12.27
N ARG A 36 -11.12 -40.45 -12.46
CA ARG A 36 -12.51 -40.56 -12.95
C ARG A 36 -13.48 -39.66 -12.18
N ALA A 37 -13.41 -39.65 -10.84
CA ALA A 37 -14.28 -38.82 -10.01
C ALA A 37 -14.08 -37.31 -10.25
N THR A 38 -12.87 -36.89 -10.60
CA THR A 38 -12.58 -35.50 -10.94
C THR A 38 -13.17 -35.12 -12.29
N LEU A 39 -13.09 -36.01 -13.28
CA LEU A 39 -13.76 -35.83 -14.57
C LEU A 39 -15.27 -35.75 -14.40
N TRP A 40 -15.87 -36.63 -13.60
CA TRP A 40 -17.30 -36.59 -13.27
C TRP A 40 -17.72 -35.25 -12.63
N ARG A 41 -16.95 -34.77 -11.65
CA ARG A 41 -17.20 -33.45 -11.02
C ARG A 41 -17.10 -32.29 -12.02
N TRP A 42 -16.26 -32.41 -13.06
CA TRP A 42 -16.16 -31.39 -14.09
C TRP A 42 -17.36 -31.39 -15.02
N VAL A 43 -17.81 -32.57 -15.46
CA VAL A 43 -19.02 -32.72 -16.29
C VAL A 43 -20.24 -32.19 -15.54
N ARG A 44 -20.41 -32.55 -14.26
CA ARG A 44 -21.53 -32.05 -13.43
C ARG A 44 -21.49 -30.52 -13.21
N ALA A 45 -20.31 -29.91 -13.28
CA ALA A 45 -20.13 -28.47 -13.10
C ALA A 45 -19.92 -27.72 -14.43
N GLU A 46 -20.36 -28.30 -15.56
CA GLU A 46 -20.11 -27.78 -16.90
C GLU A 46 -20.55 -26.33 -17.06
N GLU A 47 -21.79 -25.99 -16.71
CA GLU A 47 -22.34 -24.65 -16.85
C GLU A 47 -21.53 -23.62 -16.05
N ALA A 48 -21.15 -23.96 -14.82
CA ALA A 48 -20.31 -23.12 -13.98
C ALA A 48 -18.90 -22.94 -14.54
N ILE A 49 -18.36 -23.96 -15.21
CA ILE A 49 -17.05 -23.91 -15.87
C ILE A 49 -17.13 -23.06 -17.15
N ALA A 50 -18.20 -23.19 -17.94
CA ALA A 50 -18.45 -22.40 -19.14
C ALA A 50 -18.68 -20.92 -18.81
N ALA A 51 -19.50 -20.61 -17.81
CA ALA A 51 -19.70 -19.26 -17.30
C ALA A 51 -18.39 -18.64 -16.80
N ALA A 52 -17.62 -19.41 -16.01
CA ALA A 52 -16.33 -18.97 -15.50
C ALA A 52 -15.27 -18.71 -16.61
N ALA A 53 -15.33 -19.45 -17.72
CA ALA A 53 -14.45 -19.28 -18.87
C ALA A 53 -14.77 -18.00 -19.65
N LYS A 54 -16.06 -17.66 -19.78
CA LYS A 54 -16.52 -16.39 -20.38
C LYS A 54 -16.05 -15.18 -19.58
N THR A 55 -16.08 -15.25 -18.24
CA THR A 55 -15.63 -14.13 -17.39
C THR A 55 -14.11 -13.97 -17.38
N ILE A 56 -13.35 -15.08 -17.31
CA ILE A 56 -11.88 -15.06 -17.26
C ILE A 56 -11.32 -16.30 -17.97
N PRO A 57 -10.86 -16.20 -19.24
CA PRO A 57 -10.34 -17.33 -20.02
C PRO A 57 -9.08 -18.01 -19.44
N SER A 58 -8.43 -17.38 -18.44
CA SER A 58 -7.17 -17.81 -17.82
C SER A 58 -7.31 -18.39 -16.41
N LYS A 59 -8.53 -18.70 -15.94
CA LYS A 59 -8.89 -19.11 -14.55
C LYS A 59 -8.20 -20.37 -13.97
N THR A 60 -7.18 -20.92 -14.65
CA THR A 60 -6.34 -22.06 -14.22
C THR A 60 -4.87 -21.74 -14.07
N TYR A 61 -4.44 -20.53 -14.41
CA TYR A 61 -3.21 -20.04 -13.82
C TYR A 61 -3.54 -19.54 -12.43
N VAL A 62 -2.57 -19.65 -11.53
CA VAL A 62 -2.43 -18.71 -10.43
C VAL A 62 -2.21 -17.32 -11.06
N SER A 63 -3.20 -16.77 -11.76
CA SER A 63 -3.22 -15.38 -12.14
C SER A 63 -3.25 -14.61 -10.83
N ARG A 64 -2.42 -13.57 -10.72
CA ARG A 64 -2.31 -12.69 -9.55
C ARG A 64 -3.63 -12.01 -9.12
N GLY A 65 -4.76 -12.28 -9.79
CA GLY A 65 -6.08 -11.80 -9.42
C GLY A 65 -6.99 -12.95 -8.96
N THR A 66 -7.69 -12.69 -7.86
CA THR A 66 -9.00 -13.24 -7.48
C THR A 66 -9.13 -14.64 -6.87
N ARG A 67 -8.06 -15.41 -6.66
CA ARG A 67 -8.09 -16.63 -5.81
C ARG A 67 -6.94 -16.66 -4.79
N GLY A 68 -6.71 -15.54 -4.11
CA GLY A 68 -6.00 -15.61 -2.83
C GLY A 68 -6.86 -16.36 -1.81
N VAL A 69 -6.23 -17.04 -0.84
CA VAL A 69 -6.93 -17.49 0.37
C VAL A 69 -7.69 -16.29 0.92
N LYS A 70 -9.02 -16.44 1.06
CA LYS A 70 -9.87 -15.37 1.61
C LYS A 70 -9.30 -14.94 2.96
N PRO A 71 -9.27 -13.64 3.28
CA PRO A 71 -8.86 -13.19 4.60
C PRO A 71 -9.68 -13.91 5.67
N ARG A 72 -9.02 -14.38 6.73
CA ARG A 72 -9.71 -14.99 7.88
C ARG A 72 -10.61 -13.96 8.57
N TYR A 73 -10.21 -12.69 8.55
CA TYR A 73 -10.95 -11.57 9.14
C TYR A 73 -11.23 -10.52 8.06
N PRO A 74 -12.28 -10.70 7.25
CA PRO A 74 -12.57 -9.80 6.14
C PRO A 74 -13.00 -8.40 6.62
N GLU A 75 -13.74 -8.30 7.71
CA GLU A 75 -14.18 -7.01 8.27
C GLU A 75 -13.01 -6.20 8.83
N MET A 76 -12.13 -6.86 9.59
CA MET A 76 -10.88 -6.27 10.09
C MET A 76 -10.01 -5.78 8.93
N ASP A 77 -9.84 -6.57 7.86
CA ASP A 77 -9.08 -6.17 6.67
C ASP A 77 -9.66 -4.89 6.05
N THR A 78 -10.99 -4.77 5.92
CA THR A 78 -11.65 -3.57 5.38
C THR A 78 -11.40 -2.34 6.26
N ARG A 79 -11.60 -2.46 7.58
CA ARG A 79 -11.36 -1.36 8.53
C ARG A 79 -9.90 -0.93 8.55
N LEU A 80 -8.98 -1.90 8.52
CA LEU A 80 -7.54 -1.63 8.49
C LEU A 80 -7.13 -0.92 7.20
N LEU A 81 -7.68 -1.31 6.05
CA LEU A 81 -7.42 -0.62 4.78
C LEU A 81 -7.93 0.83 4.81
N GLN A 82 -9.14 1.04 5.33
CA GLN A 82 -9.72 2.38 5.45
C GLN A 82 -8.85 3.28 6.34
N TRP A 83 -8.36 2.74 7.46
CA TRP A 83 -7.44 3.45 8.34
C TRP A 83 -6.12 3.81 7.65
N VAL A 84 -5.54 2.91 6.84
CA VAL A 84 -4.34 3.23 6.04
C VAL A 84 -4.63 4.38 5.09
N ILE A 85 -5.76 4.35 4.37
CA ILE A 85 -6.15 5.41 3.43
C ILE A 85 -6.23 6.76 4.14
N GLU A 86 -6.87 6.81 5.30
CA GLU A 86 -7.00 8.03 6.10
C GLU A 86 -5.64 8.57 6.57
N MET A 87 -4.78 7.69 7.10
CA MET A 87 -3.42 8.07 7.52
C MET A 87 -2.58 8.60 6.35
N ARG A 88 -2.72 8.00 5.17
CA ARG A 88 -2.00 8.46 3.96
C ARG A 88 -2.58 9.76 3.40
N LYS A 89 -3.89 10.01 3.56
CA LYS A 89 -4.52 11.29 3.21
C LYS A 89 -4.04 12.43 4.11
N ASN A 90 -4.00 12.19 5.42
CA ASN A 90 -3.61 13.19 6.41
C ASN A 90 -2.10 13.47 6.40
N LYS A 91 -1.28 12.54 5.89
CA LYS A 91 0.19 12.59 5.77
C LYS A 91 0.95 12.83 7.09
N SER A 92 0.27 13.01 8.22
CA SER A 92 0.84 13.44 9.50
C SER A 92 1.69 12.39 10.21
N ARG A 93 1.49 11.11 9.88
CA ARG A 93 2.22 10.00 10.51
C ARG A 93 2.57 8.92 9.49
N CYS A 94 3.73 8.31 9.71
CA CYS A 94 4.17 7.17 8.94
C CYS A 94 3.42 5.90 9.39
N VAL A 95 2.85 5.18 8.43
CA VAL A 95 2.29 3.85 8.67
C VAL A 95 3.39 2.81 8.54
N THR A 96 3.67 2.05 9.60
CA THR A 96 4.62 0.93 9.60
C THR A 96 3.90 -0.41 9.77
N THR A 97 4.64 -1.52 9.61
CA THR A 97 4.07 -2.86 9.85
C THR A 97 3.63 -3.03 11.31
N GLU A 98 4.32 -2.38 12.26
CA GLU A 98 3.92 -2.36 13.67
C GLU A 98 2.63 -1.57 13.88
N CYS A 99 2.45 -0.43 13.21
CA CYS A 99 1.19 0.30 13.26
C CYS A 99 0.03 -0.57 12.76
N LEU A 100 0.23 -1.30 11.66
CA LEU A 100 -0.78 -2.24 11.16
C LEU A 100 -1.07 -3.36 12.16
N PHE A 101 -0.06 -3.86 12.86
CA PHE A 101 -0.21 -4.90 13.87
C PHE A 101 -1.01 -4.43 15.08
N ILE A 102 -0.68 -3.24 15.62
CA ILE A 102 -1.40 -2.62 16.73
C ILE A 102 -2.85 -2.34 16.33
N MET A 103 -3.08 -1.78 15.14
CA MET A 103 -4.43 -1.47 14.66
C MET A 103 -5.25 -2.73 14.37
N ALA A 104 -4.64 -3.79 13.84
CA ALA A 104 -5.31 -5.08 13.66
C ALA A 104 -5.75 -5.67 15.00
N ALA A 105 -4.88 -5.67 16.02
CA ALA A 105 -5.23 -6.13 17.36
C ALA A 105 -6.31 -5.26 18.03
N ARG A 106 -6.35 -3.96 17.71
CA ARG A 106 -7.40 -3.05 18.20
C ARG A 106 -8.76 -3.33 17.56
N TYR A 107 -8.79 -3.63 16.26
CA TYR A 107 -10.06 -3.91 15.56
C TYR A 107 -10.58 -5.32 15.82
N GLU A 108 -9.70 -6.29 16.02
CA GLU A 108 -10.03 -7.68 16.24
C GLU A 108 -9.13 -8.26 17.35
N PRO A 109 -9.56 -8.28 18.62
CA PRO A 109 -8.75 -8.79 19.73
C PRO A 109 -8.29 -10.24 19.53
N ASP A 110 -9.17 -11.07 18.96
CA ASP A 110 -8.90 -12.46 18.61
C ASP A 110 -7.83 -12.63 17.51
N PHE A 111 -7.44 -11.53 16.84
CA PHE A 111 -6.36 -11.55 15.89
C PHE A 111 -5.02 -11.97 16.53
N ARG A 112 -4.83 -11.67 17.82
CA ARG A 112 -3.59 -12.00 18.52
C ARG A 112 -3.63 -13.36 19.21
N VAL A 113 -4.82 -13.80 19.64
CA VAL A 113 -5.01 -15.02 20.43
C VAL A 113 -4.53 -16.24 19.65
N GLY A 114 -3.65 -17.03 20.26
CA GLY A 114 -3.11 -18.26 19.66
C GLY A 114 -2.19 -18.05 18.44
N ARG A 115 -1.75 -16.83 18.14
CA ARG A 115 -0.75 -16.56 17.07
C ARG A 115 0.59 -16.13 17.63
N THR A 116 1.66 -16.57 16.98
CA THR A 116 2.98 -15.97 17.15
C THR A 116 3.05 -14.61 16.44
N ARG A 117 3.95 -13.72 16.89
CA ARG A 117 4.16 -12.42 16.24
C ARG A 117 4.50 -12.57 14.76
N GLN A 118 5.32 -13.56 14.41
CA GLN A 118 5.69 -13.85 13.03
C GLN A 118 4.48 -14.25 12.17
N ALA A 119 3.57 -15.07 12.70
CA ALA A 119 2.35 -15.46 11.99
C ALA A 119 1.44 -14.25 11.69
N ALA A 120 1.34 -13.31 12.64
CA ALA A 120 0.60 -12.06 12.45
C ALA A 120 1.26 -11.14 11.42
N ILE A 121 2.59 -10.97 11.47
CA ILE A 121 3.34 -10.22 10.45
C ILE A 121 3.14 -10.84 9.06
N MET A 122 3.11 -12.17 8.95
CA MET A 122 2.82 -12.88 7.69
C MET A 122 1.40 -12.69 7.20
N TYR A 123 0.43 -12.58 8.11
CA TYR A 123 -0.92 -12.16 7.76
C TYR A 123 -0.92 -10.74 7.17
N LEU A 124 -0.28 -9.78 7.84
CA LEU A 124 -0.20 -8.39 7.40
C LEU A 124 0.58 -8.21 6.10
N HIS A 125 1.60 -9.03 5.87
CA HIS A 125 2.29 -9.09 4.58
C HIS A 125 1.34 -9.51 3.45
N ARG A 126 0.50 -10.53 3.67
CA ARG A 126 -0.53 -10.93 2.70
C ARG A 126 -1.60 -9.85 2.52
N PHE A 127 -2.07 -9.23 3.60
CA PHE A 127 -2.97 -8.07 3.55
C PHE A 127 -2.41 -6.97 2.65
N ARG A 128 -1.16 -6.55 2.87
CA ARG A 128 -0.50 -5.53 2.03
C ARG A 128 -0.45 -5.95 0.56
N ARG A 129 -0.04 -7.19 0.27
CA ARG A 129 0.04 -7.71 -1.09
C ARG A 129 -1.32 -7.75 -1.79
N ARG A 130 -2.40 -8.11 -1.06
CA ARG A 130 -3.77 -8.10 -1.59
C ARG A 130 -4.24 -6.69 -1.93
N ASN A 131 -3.91 -5.72 -1.08
CA ASN A 131 -4.34 -4.32 -1.23
C ASN A 131 -3.35 -3.45 -2.00
N ARG A 132 -2.36 -4.04 -2.67
CA ARG A 132 -1.31 -3.33 -3.42
C ARG A 132 -0.58 -2.28 -2.56
N LEU A 133 -0.39 -2.56 -1.28
CA LEU A 133 0.41 -1.74 -0.38
C LEU A 133 1.86 -2.24 -0.36
N SER A 134 2.81 -1.33 -0.28
CA SER A 134 4.24 -1.61 -0.27
C SER A 134 4.96 -0.72 0.74
N VAL A 135 6.07 -1.20 1.31
CA VAL A 135 6.95 -0.33 2.09
C VAL A 135 7.71 0.54 1.11
N ARG A 136 7.67 1.86 1.32
CA ARG A 136 8.25 2.86 0.43
C ARG A 136 9.13 3.81 1.23
N ARG A 137 10.18 4.31 0.58
CA ARG A 137 11.03 5.36 1.13
C ARG A 137 10.28 6.68 1.07
N ILE A 138 10.34 7.46 2.14
CA ILE A 138 9.78 8.80 2.17
C ILE A 138 10.65 9.69 1.28
N THR A 139 10.04 10.37 0.33
CA THR A 139 10.74 11.23 -0.65
C THR A 139 10.78 12.67 -0.19
N HIS A 140 9.74 13.13 0.50
CA HIS A 140 9.61 14.51 0.93
C HIS A 140 9.02 14.60 2.33
N ARG A 141 9.55 15.53 3.14
CA ARG A 141 9.01 15.91 4.42
C ARG A 141 8.49 17.34 4.30
N GLY A 142 7.17 17.48 4.24
CA GLY A 142 6.53 18.79 4.18
C GLY A 142 6.35 19.35 5.59
N THR A 143 6.49 20.66 5.73
CA THR A 143 6.08 21.38 6.94
C THR A 143 4.59 21.69 6.82
N LYS A 144 3.83 21.59 7.92
CA LYS A 144 2.46 22.14 7.93
C LYS A 144 2.51 23.65 7.64
N GLN A 145 1.80 24.10 6.60
CA GLN A 145 1.51 25.53 6.45
C GLN A 145 0.66 25.98 7.64
N ARG A 146 1.11 27.05 8.29
CA ARG A 146 0.33 27.77 9.31
C ARG A 146 0.06 29.15 8.73
N GLU A 147 -1.20 29.50 8.55
CA GLU A 147 -1.60 30.83 8.06
C GLU A 147 -1.04 31.96 8.95
N GLU A 148 -0.82 31.67 10.24
CA GLU A 148 -0.20 32.59 11.19
C GLU A 148 1.29 32.88 10.90
N MET A 149 2.01 31.94 10.29
CA MET A 149 3.45 32.12 10.04
C MET A 149 3.73 33.18 8.98
N GLU A 150 2.81 33.40 8.05
CA GLU A 150 2.94 34.47 7.05
C GLU A 150 2.84 35.83 7.73
N LYS A 151 1.84 36.02 8.61
CA LYS A 151 1.71 37.24 9.41
C LYS A 151 2.93 37.49 10.31
N ILE A 152 3.44 36.44 10.96
CA ILE A 152 4.64 36.54 11.81
C ILE A 152 5.88 36.91 10.97
N ALA A 153 6.01 36.33 9.76
CA ALA A 153 7.11 36.64 8.86
C ALA A 153 7.04 38.09 8.38
N ASP A 154 5.85 38.59 8.04
CA ASP A 154 5.64 39.98 7.64
C ASP A 154 5.95 40.96 8.78
N GLU A 155 5.46 40.69 9.98
CA GLU A 155 5.72 41.52 11.17
C GLU A 155 7.23 41.55 11.50
N PHE A 156 7.89 40.39 11.43
CA PHE A 156 9.33 40.29 11.61
C PHE A 156 10.10 41.07 10.55
N SER A 157 9.75 40.90 9.27
CA SER A 157 10.40 41.58 8.15
C SER A 157 10.27 43.10 8.28
N ASN A 158 9.08 43.60 8.58
CA ASN A 158 8.83 45.04 8.79
C ASN A 158 9.64 45.58 9.97
N THR A 159 9.73 44.82 11.06
CA THR A 159 10.50 45.20 12.25
C THR A 159 12.00 45.28 11.95
N ILE A 160 12.56 44.25 11.28
CA ILE A 160 13.98 44.24 10.88
C ILE A 160 14.27 45.40 9.92
N GLN A 161 13.39 45.65 8.94
CA GLN A 161 13.55 46.74 8.00
C GLN A 161 13.57 48.10 8.73
N TYR A 162 12.64 48.34 9.65
CA TYR A 162 12.61 49.55 10.48
C TYR A 162 13.91 49.76 11.27
N TYR A 163 14.46 48.71 11.88
CA TYR A 163 15.73 48.81 12.60
C TYR A 163 16.93 49.04 11.67
N VAL A 164 16.97 48.45 10.47
CA VAL A 164 18.08 48.63 9.54
C VAL A 164 18.03 50.00 8.84
N GLU A 165 16.84 50.50 8.56
CA GLU A 165 16.64 51.73 7.76
C GLU A 165 16.51 52.99 8.62
N GLU A 166 15.81 52.93 9.77
CA GLU A 166 15.37 54.14 10.47
C GLU A 166 15.93 54.32 11.90
N SER A 167 16.04 53.25 12.71
CA SER A 167 16.27 53.41 14.16
C SER A 167 17.45 52.65 14.77
N GLY A 168 18.09 51.73 14.03
CA GLY A 168 19.12 50.85 14.56
C GLY A 168 20.55 51.36 14.42
N THR A 169 21.48 50.61 15.01
CA THR A 169 22.93 50.92 15.03
C THR A 169 23.56 51.05 13.66
N VAL A 170 22.94 50.50 12.60
CA VAL A 170 23.42 50.54 11.21
C VAL A 170 22.68 51.55 10.33
N ALA A 171 21.67 52.27 10.85
CA ALA A 171 20.85 53.19 10.06
C ALA A 171 21.65 54.35 9.44
N HIS A 172 22.76 54.75 10.09
CA HIS A 172 23.67 55.81 9.66
C HIS A 172 24.61 55.44 8.48
N LEU A 173 24.71 54.14 8.15
CA LEU A 173 25.48 53.68 7.00
C LEU A 173 24.67 53.89 5.71
N ASN A 174 25.31 54.01 4.55
CA ASN A 174 24.62 54.27 3.29
C ASN A 174 24.51 53.01 2.41
N GLY A 175 23.36 52.84 1.76
CA GLY A 175 23.16 51.82 0.74
C GLY A 175 23.42 50.39 1.23
N LEU A 176 24.10 49.59 0.40
CA LEU A 176 24.32 48.16 0.61
C LEU A 176 25.30 47.84 1.75
N ASP A 177 26.11 48.82 2.19
CA ASP A 177 27.10 48.63 3.25
C ASP A 177 26.43 48.28 4.59
N LYS A 178 25.16 48.66 4.77
CA LYS A 178 24.32 48.29 5.93
C LYS A 178 24.26 46.78 6.15
N PHE A 179 24.13 46.00 5.07
CA PHE A 179 23.96 44.55 5.15
C PHE A 179 25.26 43.81 5.53
N SER A 180 26.42 44.47 5.36
CA SER A 180 27.71 43.88 5.79
C SER A 180 27.81 43.72 7.31
N CYS A 181 26.98 44.45 8.06
CA CYS A 181 26.92 44.40 9.52
C CYS A 181 25.80 43.49 10.04
N VAL A 182 24.98 42.90 9.16
CA VAL A 182 23.87 42.02 9.53
C VAL A 182 24.34 40.58 9.45
N TYR A 183 24.46 39.93 10.61
CA TYR A 183 24.84 38.53 10.70
C TYR A 183 23.64 37.70 11.11
N ASN A 184 23.39 36.61 10.38
CA ASN A 184 22.39 35.64 10.77
C ASN A 184 22.94 34.81 11.94
N MET A 185 22.26 34.88 13.08
CA MET A 185 22.56 34.06 14.26
C MET A 185 21.28 33.32 14.64
N ASP A 186 21.27 32.02 14.44
CA ASP A 186 20.18 31.16 14.88
C ASP A 186 20.73 30.03 15.77
N GLN A 187 19.90 29.61 16.72
CA GLN A 187 20.17 28.44 17.53
C GLN A 187 19.38 27.27 16.95
N THR A 188 20.08 26.31 16.34
CA THR A 188 19.44 25.08 15.88
C THR A 188 19.38 24.06 17.01
N ALA A 189 18.18 23.79 17.51
CA ALA A 189 17.99 22.68 18.44
C ALA A 189 18.22 21.34 17.73
N VAL A 190 19.12 20.51 18.29
CA VAL A 190 19.34 19.14 17.81
C VAL A 190 18.39 18.22 18.55
N TYR A 191 17.33 17.80 17.87
CA TYR A 191 16.36 16.85 18.42
C TYR A 191 16.76 15.40 18.12
N ILE A 192 16.55 14.50 19.07
CA ILE A 192 16.59 13.06 18.82
C ILE A 192 15.29 12.68 18.09
N ASP A 193 15.29 12.82 16.77
CA ASP A 193 14.13 12.47 15.94
C ASP A 193 14.16 10.98 15.54
N MET A 194 13.23 10.19 16.10
CA MET A 194 13.04 8.77 15.74
C MET A 194 12.06 8.56 14.58
N ASN A 195 11.91 9.57 13.71
CA ASN A 195 11.03 9.45 12.58
C ASN A 195 11.48 8.35 11.60
N PRO A 196 10.57 7.45 11.20
CA PRO A 196 10.94 6.38 10.30
C PRO A 196 11.31 6.93 8.93
N SER A 197 12.25 6.27 8.25
CA SER A 197 12.65 6.59 6.88
C SER A 197 11.73 6.00 5.81
N THR A 198 10.81 5.12 6.22
CA THR A 198 9.91 4.39 5.35
C THR A 198 8.48 4.41 5.87
N THR A 199 7.53 4.31 4.94
CA THR A 199 6.11 4.21 5.25
C THR A 199 5.42 3.25 4.28
N ILE A 200 4.30 2.69 4.69
CA ILE A 200 3.47 1.85 3.84
C ILE A 200 2.58 2.75 2.99
N ASP A 201 2.71 2.62 1.66
CA ASP A 201 1.93 3.37 0.69
C ASP A 201 1.51 2.48 -0.48
N PHE A 202 0.61 2.98 -1.32
CA PHE A 202 0.14 2.29 -2.51
C PHE A 202 1.28 2.06 -3.50
N ALA A 203 1.36 0.83 -4.01
CA ALA A 203 2.36 0.43 -4.98
C ALA A 203 2.16 1.21 -6.29
N GLY A 204 3.22 1.91 -6.72
CA GLY A 204 3.21 2.77 -7.90
C GLY A 204 3.06 4.26 -7.59
N ALA A 205 2.94 4.66 -6.32
CA ALA A 205 2.99 6.07 -5.93
C ALA A 205 4.32 6.71 -6.36
N ARG A 206 4.24 7.84 -7.09
CA ARG A 206 5.39 8.62 -7.58
C ARG A 206 6.09 9.37 -6.43
N HIS A 207 5.30 10.02 -5.58
CA HIS A 207 5.77 10.79 -4.43
C HIS A 207 5.18 10.17 -3.15
N VAL A 208 6.03 10.06 -2.12
CA VAL A 208 5.66 9.52 -0.82
C VAL A 208 6.01 10.58 0.21
N ASP A 209 5.00 11.39 0.52
CA ASP A 209 5.14 12.52 1.42
C ASP A 209 4.75 12.13 2.84
N VAL A 210 5.37 12.82 3.78
CA VAL A 210 4.98 12.87 5.19
C VAL A 210 5.02 14.34 5.61
N VAL A 211 3.98 14.77 6.31
CA VAL A 211 3.89 16.12 6.86
C VAL A 211 4.27 16.04 8.32
N GLN A 212 5.21 16.89 8.73
CA GLN A 212 5.66 17.03 10.11
C GLN A 212 5.20 18.37 10.68
#